data_AF-A0A2S7IUT8-F1
#
_entry.id   AF-A0A2S7IUT8-F1
#
_cell.length_a   1.000
_cell.length_b   1.000
_cell.length_c   1.000
_cell.angle_alpha   90.00
_cell.angle_beta   90.00
_cell.angle_gamma   90.00
#
_symmetry.space_group_name_H-M   'P 1'
#
loop_
_entity.id
_entity.type
_entity.pdbx_description
1 polymer ?
#
loop_
_entity_poly.entity_id
_entity_poly.type
_entity_poly.pdbx_seq_one_letter_code
_entity_poly.pdbx_strand_id
1 'polypeptide(L)'
;METIALTYRELAERLGIKPESARKTAQRRRWHRTTANDGTTRIHVPVEALDRPCDSTGDSPPDTAPAVLEERIRGLEALLAEMRQTNAELRTANDDLRADRDRWAAYASRPWWRRLAG
;
A
#
# COMPACT_ATOMS: atom_id res chain seq x y z
N MET A 1 -15.16 14.06 -38.11
CA MET A 1 -14.34 14.00 -36.89
C MET A 1 -14.21 15.41 -36.36
N GLU A 2 -15.14 15.78 -35.48
CA GLU A 2 -15.06 17.08 -34.81
C GLU A 2 -13.89 17.02 -33.83
N THR A 3 -12.98 17.99 -33.92
CA THR A 3 -11.85 18.09 -33.01
C THR A 3 -11.99 19.37 -32.20
N ILE A 4 -12.02 19.25 -30.88
CA ILE A 4 -12.13 20.40 -29.98
C ILE A 4 -10.74 20.69 -29.46
N ALA A 5 -10.31 21.94 -29.57
CA ALA A 5 -9.06 22.42 -28.98
C ALA A 5 -9.29 22.68 -27.49
N LEU A 6 -8.80 21.78 -26.63
CA LEU A 6 -8.91 21.86 -25.17
C LEU A 6 -7.53 21.99 -24.53
N THR A 7 -7.42 22.73 -23.44
CA THR A 7 -6.22 22.74 -22.60
C THR A 7 -6.10 21.43 -21.80
N TYR A 8 -4.92 21.11 -21.26
CA TYR A 8 -4.74 19.94 -20.38
C TYR A 8 -5.70 19.94 -19.18
N ARG A 9 -6.03 21.13 -18.65
CA ARG A 9 -6.93 21.28 -17.50
C ARG A 9 -8.38 21.01 -17.88
N GLU A 10 -8.85 21.60 -18.98
CA GLU A 10 -10.22 21.37 -19.47
C GLU A 10 -10.42 19.93 -19.95
N LEU A 11 -9.38 19.32 -20.53
CA LEU A 11 -9.37 17.90 -20.85
C LEU A 11 -9.48 17.02 -19.60
N ALA A 12 -8.76 17.37 -18.54
CA ALA A 12 -8.79 16.67 -17.26
C ALA A 12 -10.17 16.77 -16.59
N GLU A 13 -10.77 17.96 -16.63
CA GLU A 13 -12.10 18.23 -16.12
C GLU A 13 -13.18 17.46 -16.89
N ARG A 14 -13.13 17.47 -18.23
CA ARG A 14 -14.07 16.69 -19.06
C ARG A 14 -13.95 15.19 -18.88
N LEU A 15 -12.75 14.68 -18.64
CA LEU A 15 -12.50 13.25 -18.46
C LEU A 15 -12.60 12.80 -16.99
N GLY A 16 -12.76 13.73 -16.04
CA GLY A 16 -12.77 13.43 -14.61
C GLY A 16 -11.45 12.84 -14.08
N ILE A 17 -10.30 13.14 -14.73
CA ILE A 17 -8.99 12.59 -14.38
C ILE A 17 -8.04 13.66 -13.88
N LYS A 18 -6.93 13.25 -13.25
CA LYS A 18 -5.84 14.17 -12.89
C LYS A 18 -5.21 14.79 -14.16
N PRO A 19 -4.75 16.06 -14.11
CA PRO A 19 -4.14 16.74 -15.27
C PRO A 19 -2.90 16.03 -15.82
N GLU A 20 -2.11 15.39 -14.95
CA GLU A 20 -0.96 14.56 -15.36
C GLU A 20 -1.39 13.29 -16.13
N SER A 21 -2.53 12.68 -15.75
CA SER A 21 -3.10 11.56 -16.49
C SER A 21 -3.63 12.01 -17.84
N ALA A 22 -4.28 13.17 -17.92
CA ALA A 22 -4.71 13.77 -19.18
C ALA A 22 -3.52 14.02 -20.13
N ARG A 23 -2.38 14.48 -19.59
CA ARG A 23 -1.14 14.66 -20.35
C ARG A 23 -0.61 13.36 -20.94
N LYS A 24 -0.57 12.29 -20.15
CA LYS A 24 -0.16 10.95 -20.60
C LYS A 24 -1.12 10.39 -21.66
N THR A 25 -2.43 10.58 -21.50
CA THR A 25 -3.44 10.14 -22.47
C THR A 25 -3.27 10.83 -23.82
N ALA A 26 -3.10 12.16 -23.81
CA ALA A 26 -2.85 12.93 -25.03
C ALA A 26 -1.53 12.50 -25.72
N GLN A 27 -0.51 12.13 -24.96
CA GLN A 27 0.75 11.58 -25.50
C GLN A 27 0.56 10.19 -26.12
N ARG A 28 -0.12 9.28 -25.41
CA ARG A 28 -0.34 7.89 -25.87
C ARG A 28 -1.16 7.83 -27.14
N ARG A 29 -2.19 8.67 -27.24
CA ARG A 29 -3.07 8.76 -28.41
C ARG A 29 -2.54 9.69 -29.51
N ARG A 30 -1.36 10.30 -29.30
CA ARG A 30 -0.70 11.22 -30.22
C ARG A 30 -1.63 12.32 -30.73
N TRP A 31 -2.45 12.88 -29.83
CA TRP A 31 -3.36 13.98 -30.19
C TRP A 31 -2.57 15.22 -30.59
N HIS A 32 -3.06 15.93 -31.61
CA HIS A 32 -2.36 17.06 -32.19
C HIS A 32 -2.26 18.19 -31.16
N ARG A 33 -1.04 18.69 -30.93
CA ARG A 33 -0.76 19.74 -29.96
C ARG A 33 -0.42 21.00 -30.73
N THR A 34 -1.18 22.05 -30.49
CA THR A 34 -0.95 23.37 -31.06
C THR A 34 -0.60 24.30 -29.92
N THR A 35 0.64 24.78 -29.90
CA THR A 35 1.02 25.90 -29.05
C THR A 35 0.37 27.15 -29.63
N ALA A 36 -0.64 27.67 -28.94
CA ALA A 36 -1.25 28.92 -29.34
C ALA A 36 -0.29 30.09 -29.09
N ASN A 37 -0.49 31.19 -29.81
CA ASN A 37 0.29 32.43 -29.67
C ASN A 37 0.25 33.02 -28.26
N ASP A 38 -0.71 32.57 -27.43
CA ASP A 38 -0.91 32.94 -26.02
C ASP A 38 -0.04 32.12 -25.04
N GLY A 39 0.93 31.34 -25.53
CA GLY A 39 1.78 30.44 -24.73
C GLY A 39 1.07 29.20 -24.16
N THR A 40 -0.24 29.07 -24.39
CA THR A 40 -1.04 27.95 -23.90
C THR A 40 -1.04 26.79 -24.90
N THR A 41 -0.65 25.60 -24.44
CA THR A 41 -0.72 24.39 -25.26
C THR A 41 -2.17 23.90 -25.34
N ARG A 42 -2.76 23.98 -26.53
CA ARG A 42 -4.09 23.44 -26.85
C ARG A 42 -3.92 22.07 -27.52
N ILE A 43 -4.74 21.11 -27.12
CA ILE A 43 -4.74 19.75 -27.66
C ILE A 43 -6.02 19.58 -28.48
N HIS A 44 -5.88 19.20 -29.74
CA HIS A 44 -7.01 18.86 -30.58
C HIS A 44 -7.47 17.45 -30.22
N VAL A 45 -8.55 17.37 -29.46
CA VAL A 45 -9.14 16.13 -28.99
C VAL A 45 -10.35 15.79 -29.85
N PRO A 46 -10.39 14.62 -30.52
CA PRO A 46 -11.59 14.15 -31.21
C PRO A 46 -12.74 13.98 -30.22
N VAL A 47 -13.94 14.47 -30.56
CA VAL A 47 -15.13 14.39 -29.69
C VAL A 47 -15.46 12.93 -29.33
N GLU A 48 -15.24 12.00 -30.24
CA GLU A 48 -15.45 10.56 -30.03
C GLU A 48 -14.53 9.99 -28.93
N ALA A 49 -13.39 10.63 -28.67
CA ALA A 49 -12.48 10.23 -27.61
C ALA A 49 -12.81 10.88 -26.25
N LEU A 50 -13.72 11.85 -26.21
CA LEU A 50 -14.30 12.40 -24.99
C LEU A 50 -15.51 11.58 -24.54
N ASP A 51 -16.31 11.06 -25.48
CA ASP A 51 -17.50 10.23 -25.19
C ASP A 51 -17.14 8.84 -24.69
N ARG A 52 -15.97 8.32 -25.06
CA ARG A 52 -15.45 7.11 -24.42
C ARG A 52 -14.77 7.55 -23.12
N PRO A 53 -15.33 7.25 -21.92
CA PRO A 53 -14.59 7.44 -20.69
C PRO A 53 -13.24 6.75 -20.89
N CYS A 54 -12.17 7.51 -20.70
CA CYS A 54 -10.83 6.99 -20.88
C CYS A 54 -10.74 5.74 -19.99
N ASP A 55 -10.43 4.59 -20.58
CA ASP A 55 -9.90 3.40 -19.89
C ASP A 55 -8.59 3.83 -19.21
N SER A 56 -8.74 4.66 -18.19
CA SER A 56 -7.74 4.93 -17.22
C SER A 56 -7.75 3.67 -16.39
N THR A 57 -6.90 2.72 -16.76
CA THR A 57 -6.24 1.85 -15.79
C THR A 57 -5.40 2.76 -14.87
N GLY A 58 -6.06 3.70 -14.20
CA GLY A 58 -5.51 4.50 -13.15
C GLY A 58 -5.66 3.63 -11.94
N ASP A 59 -4.55 3.04 -11.51
CA ASP A 59 -4.16 2.85 -10.10
C ASP A 59 -5.17 2.25 -9.12
N SER A 60 -6.32 1.78 -9.59
CA SER A 60 -7.14 0.80 -8.92
C SER A 60 -6.33 -0.49 -8.95
N PRO A 61 -6.15 -1.18 -7.82
CA PRO A 61 -5.68 -2.56 -7.85
C PRO A 61 -6.50 -3.29 -8.93
N PRO A 62 -5.91 -4.20 -9.70
CA PRO A 62 -6.72 -5.04 -10.59
C PRO A 62 -7.88 -5.57 -9.75
N ASP A 63 -9.09 -5.63 -10.32
CA ASP A 63 -10.25 -6.32 -9.77
C ASP A 63 -9.82 -7.75 -9.43
N THR A 64 -9.16 -7.87 -8.30
CA THR A 64 -8.69 -9.12 -7.75
C THR A 64 -9.95 -9.61 -7.12
N ALA A 65 -10.56 -10.61 -7.75
CA ALA A 65 -11.86 -11.14 -7.35
C ALA A 65 -11.92 -11.18 -5.82
N PRO A 66 -13.00 -10.68 -5.18
CA PRO A 66 -13.05 -10.49 -3.72
C PRO A 66 -12.60 -11.74 -2.95
N ALA A 67 -12.85 -12.93 -3.49
CA ALA A 67 -12.35 -14.22 -2.98
C ALA A 67 -10.82 -14.31 -2.80
N VAL A 68 -10.01 -13.75 -3.71
CA VAL A 68 -8.54 -13.78 -3.62
C VAL A 68 -8.04 -12.82 -2.52
N LEU A 69 -8.71 -11.66 -2.37
CA LEU A 69 -8.41 -10.71 -1.30
C LEU A 69 -8.80 -11.29 0.06
N GLU A 70 -9.97 -11.91 0.16
CA GLU A 70 -10.44 -12.61 1.36
C GLU A 70 -9.50 -13.76 1.77
N GLU A 71 -9.06 -14.58 0.81
CA GLU A 71 -8.11 -15.65 1.09
C GLU A 71 -6.75 -15.10 1.56
N ARG A 72 -6.31 -13.98 0.97
CA ARG A 72 -5.07 -13.32 1.41
C ARG A 72 -5.21 -12.71 2.79
N ILE A 73 -6.35 -12.13 3.13
CA ILE A 73 -6.66 -11.62 4.48
C ILE A 73 -6.64 -12.78 5.47
N ARG A 74 -7.32 -13.88 5.17
CA ARG A 74 -7.35 -15.08 6.01
C ARG A 74 -5.94 -15.63 6.26
N GLY A 75 -5.12 -15.71 5.21
CA GLY A 75 -3.72 -16.15 5.34
C GLY A 75 -2.89 -15.23 6.24
N LEU A 76 -3.08 -13.92 6.12
CA LEU A 76 -2.41 -12.94 6.98
C LEU A 76 -2.88 -13.02 8.43
N GLU A 77 -4.17 -13.23 8.67
CA GLU A 77 -4.73 -13.42 10.01
C GLU A 77 -4.18 -14.69 10.68
N ALA A 78 -4.06 -15.79 9.93
CA ALA A 78 -3.48 -17.03 10.42
C ALA A 78 -2.00 -16.85 10.82
N LEU A 79 -1.20 -16.21 9.97
CA LEU A 79 0.21 -15.91 10.27
C LEU A 79 0.35 -15.01 11.51
N LEU A 80 -0.53 -14.00 11.66
CA LEU A 80 -0.54 -13.14 12.83
C LEU A 80 -0.94 -13.90 14.10
N ALA A 81 -1.87 -14.84 14.01
CA ALA A 81 -2.25 -15.69 15.14
C ALA A 81 -1.07 -16.57 15.58
N GLU A 82 -0.40 -17.24 14.64
CA GLU A 82 0.79 -18.05 14.89
C GLU A 82 1.91 -17.21 15.53
N MET A 83 2.25 -16.06 14.94
CA MET A 83 3.28 -15.18 15.47
C MET A 83 2.97 -14.70 16.90
N ARG A 84 1.70 -14.42 17.21
CA ARG A 84 1.29 -14.02 18.57
C ARG A 84 1.43 -15.19 19.54
N GLN A 85 1.09 -16.40 19.12
CA GLN A 85 1.24 -17.60 19.93
C GLN A 85 2.72 -17.87 20.24
N THR A 86 3.59 -17.90 19.23
CA THR A 86 5.03 -18.09 19.44
C THR A 86 5.63 -17.01 20.34
N ASN A 87 5.21 -15.75 20.19
CA ASN A 87 5.65 -14.68 21.08
C ASN A 87 5.18 -14.86 22.53
N ALA A 88 3.96 -15.37 22.74
CA ALA A 88 3.46 -15.67 24.07
C ALA A 88 4.28 -16.80 24.72
N GLU A 89 4.54 -17.88 23.98
CA GLU A 89 5.37 -19.01 24.43
C GLU A 89 6.79 -18.56 24.78
N LEU A 90 7.42 -17.75 23.93
CA LEU A 90 8.76 -17.20 24.18
C LEU A 90 8.79 -16.28 25.41
N ARG A 91 7.72 -15.52 25.67
CA ARG A 91 7.63 -14.69 26.87
C ARG A 91 7.54 -15.55 28.12
N THR A 92 6.68 -16.56 28.13
CA THR A 92 6.58 -17.52 29.24
C THR A 92 7.93 -18.18 29.51
N ALA A 93 8.61 -18.69 28.47
CA ALA A 93 9.93 -19.30 28.62
C ALA A 93 10.98 -18.32 29.17
N ASN A 94 10.94 -17.05 28.74
CA ASN A 94 11.83 -16.03 29.29
C ASN A 94 11.55 -15.74 30.77
N ASP A 95 10.27 -15.70 31.15
CA ASP A 95 9.88 -15.44 32.54
C ASP A 95 10.28 -16.61 33.44
N ASP A 96 10.17 -17.85 32.98
CA ASP A 96 10.66 -19.04 33.68
C ASP A 96 12.18 -19.00 33.87
N LEU A 97 12.94 -18.64 32.83
CA LEU A 97 14.40 -18.49 32.89
C LEU A 97 14.83 -17.37 33.84
N ARG A 98 14.09 -16.26 33.84
CA ARG A 98 14.32 -15.15 34.79
C ARG A 98 14.05 -15.59 36.22
N ALA A 99 12.94 -16.27 36.46
CA ALA A 99 12.63 -16.82 37.77
C ALA A 99 13.70 -17.81 38.25
N ASP A 100 14.21 -18.65 37.35
CA ASP A 100 15.29 -19.57 37.70
C ASP A 100 16.59 -18.83 38.03
N ARG A 101 17.00 -17.89 37.19
CA ARG A 101 18.15 -17.01 37.46
C ARG A 101 18.03 -16.33 38.81
N ASP A 102 16.84 -15.81 39.15
CA ASP A 102 16.61 -15.10 40.41
C ASP A 102 16.65 -16.07 41.61
N ARG A 103 16.14 -17.31 41.47
CA ARG A 103 16.30 -18.37 42.47
C ARG A 103 17.78 -18.72 42.68
N TRP A 104 18.55 -18.88 41.60
CA TRP A 104 19.99 -19.14 41.68
C TRP A 104 20.75 -17.99 42.32
N ALA A 105 20.43 -16.74 41.98
CA ALA A 105 21.03 -15.56 42.60
C ALA A 105 20.72 -15.48 44.11
N ALA A 106 19.48 -15.80 44.51
CA ALA A 106 19.10 -15.88 45.92
C ALA A 106 19.85 -17.00 46.66
N TYR A 107 20.02 -18.18 46.05
CA TYR A 107 20.81 -19.25 46.62
C TYR A 107 22.30 -18.87 46.74
N ALA A 108 22.86 -18.28 45.69
CA ALA A 108 24.25 -17.84 45.60
C ALA A 108 24.58 -16.59 46.43
N SER A 109 23.58 -15.88 46.98
CA SER A 109 23.78 -14.79 47.94
C SER A 109 23.70 -15.26 49.40
N ARG A 110 23.26 -16.51 49.67
CA ARG A 110 23.23 -17.05 51.04
C ARG A 110 24.65 -17.22 51.60
N PRO A 111 24.89 -16.93 52.88
CA PRO A 111 26.17 -17.25 53.53
C PRO A 111 26.50 -18.75 53.42
N TRP A 112 27.78 -19.09 53.27
CA TRP A 112 28.26 -20.46 53.01
C TRP A 112 27.74 -21.52 54.00
N TRP A 113 27.59 -21.16 55.28
CA TRP A 113 27.06 -22.05 56.32
C TRP A 113 25.56 -22.34 56.18
N ARG A 114 24.76 -21.42 55.59
CA ARG A 114 23.35 -21.66 55.24
C ARG A 114 23.17 -22.49 53.96
N ARG A 115 24.25 -22.72 53.20
CA ARG A 115 24.24 -23.62 52.03
C ARG A 115 24.65 -25.06 52.37
N LEU A 116 25.24 -25.28 53.56
CA LEU A 116 25.71 -26.59 54.04
C LEU A 116 24.72 -27.28 54.99
N ALA A 117 23.84 -26.52 55.64
CA ALA A 117 22.89 -27.04 56.64
C ALA A 117 21.52 -27.45 56.05
N GLY A 118 21.35 -27.41 54.72
CA GLY A 118 20.13 -27.79 54.01
C GLY A 118 20.34 -27.73 52.51
#